data_AF-A0A929G7Y4-F1
#
_entry.id   AF-A0A929G7Y4-F1
#
_cell.length_a   1.000
_cell.length_b   1.000
_cell.length_c   1.000
_cell.angle_alpha   90.00
_cell.angle_beta   90.00
_cell.angle_gamma   90.00
#
_symmetry.space_group_name_H-M   'P 1'
#
loop_
_entity.id
_entity.type
_entity.pdbx_description
1 polymer ?
#
loop_
_entity_poly.entity_id
_entity_poly.type
_entity_poly.pdbx_seq_one_letter_code
_entity_poly.pdbx_strand_id
1 'polypeptide(L)'
;AAAVAAIPLLRTPRFASLLDTHGGTTFFRLQLWRSSWTMFREHPWLGVGPDNFLYHYRGRYILPAAWEEPDISQAHNILLDYATRMGFAGLVAGAWLQVAFWRLALPLRRLTDADRRALALGLMGSMVNFLAHGLVDASYFLIDLAFVFFLTLGVIGWLAVNDSVRSRAMTAGE
;
A
#
# COMPACT_ATOMS: atom_id res chain seq x y z
N ALA A 1 12.46 -1.29 23.26
CA ALA A 1 13.87 -0.89 23.00
C ALA A 1 13.98 0.06 21.80
N ALA A 2 13.61 -0.37 20.57
CA ALA A 2 13.76 0.47 19.37
C ALA A 2 12.96 1.80 19.39
N ALA A 3 11.72 1.79 19.89
CA ALA A 3 10.89 3.01 19.98
C ALA A 3 11.46 4.07 20.94
N VAL A 4 12.11 3.65 22.02
CA VAL A 4 12.75 4.55 23.00
C VAL A 4 14.06 5.13 22.45
N ALA A 5 14.80 4.33 21.68
CA ALA A 5 16.01 4.77 20.99
C ALA A 5 15.74 5.79 19.87
N ALA A 6 14.50 5.89 19.38
CA ALA A 6 14.10 6.88 18.37
C ALA A 6 13.70 8.25 18.96
N ILE A 7 13.51 8.35 20.28
CA ILE A 7 13.09 9.60 20.95
C ILE A 7 14.06 10.77 20.70
N PRO A 8 15.40 10.59 20.71
CA PRO A 8 16.32 11.68 20.38
C PRO A 8 16.18 12.18 18.94
N LEU A 9 15.85 11.30 17.99
CA LEU A 9 15.68 11.66 16.57
C LEU A 9 14.50 12.62 16.40
N LEU A 10 13.41 12.43 17.16
CA LEU A 10 12.22 13.30 17.14
C LEU A 10 12.51 14.75 17.54
N ARG A 11 13.62 15.01 18.24
CA ARG A 11 14.02 16.37 18.64
C ARG A 11 14.75 17.13 17.54
N THR A 12 15.16 16.45 16.47
CA THR A 12 15.78 17.13 15.34
C THR A 12 14.71 17.82 14.48
N PRO A 13 14.99 18.98 13.87
CA PRO A 13 14.00 19.71 13.07
C PRO A 13 13.34 18.87 11.97
N ARG A 14 14.09 17.93 11.39
CA ARG A 14 13.62 17.04 10.32
C ARG A 14 12.52 16.07 10.76
N PHE A 15 12.59 15.55 11.98
CA PHE A 15 11.58 14.63 12.51
C PHE A 15 10.50 15.37 13.30
N ALA A 16 10.84 16.51 13.93
CA ALA A 16 9.87 17.36 14.61
C ALA A 16 8.82 17.90 13.62
N SER A 17 9.22 18.27 12.41
CA SER A 17 8.30 18.76 11.38
C SER A 17 7.32 17.70 10.86
N LEU A 18 7.57 16.40 11.08
CA LEU A 18 6.62 15.34 10.73
C LEU A 18 5.34 15.43 11.57
N LEU A 19 5.43 16.02 12.77
CA LEU A 19 4.32 16.22 13.70
C LEU A 19 3.65 17.59 13.54
N ASP A 20 4.20 18.46 12.69
CA ASP A 20 3.59 19.75 12.40
C ASP A 20 2.37 19.53 11.49
N THR A 21 1.19 19.78 12.02
CA THR A 21 -0.08 19.65 11.28
C THR A 21 -0.63 21.01 10.84
N HIS A 22 0.14 22.09 11.04
CA HIS A 22 -0.25 23.46 10.72
C HIS A 22 0.56 24.04 9.55
N GLY A 23 1.69 23.42 9.19
CA GLY A 23 2.50 23.79 8.03
C GLY A 23 3.30 22.63 7.45
N GLY A 24 3.89 22.85 6.27
CA GLY A 24 4.77 21.89 5.61
C GLY A 24 4.07 20.66 5.03
N THR A 25 4.83 19.60 4.77
CA THR A 25 4.38 18.44 3.99
C THR A 25 3.27 17.63 4.66
N THR A 26 3.27 17.53 5.99
CA THR A 26 2.22 16.81 6.74
C THR A 26 0.88 17.54 6.62
N PHE A 27 0.88 18.88 6.72
CA PHE A 27 -0.31 19.69 6.51
C PHE A 27 -0.93 19.47 5.13
N PHE A 28 -0.14 19.54 4.05
CA PHE A 28 -0.64 19.31 2.70
C PHE A 28 -1.24 17.91 2.52
N ARG A 29 -0.60 16.86 3.07
CA ARG A 29 -1.15 15.50 3.06
C ARG A 29 -2.50 15.42 3.77
N LEU A 30 -2.66 16.07 4.92
CA LEU A 30 -3.94 16.11 5.64
C LEU A 30 -5.06 16.80 4.83
N GLN A 31 -4.75 17.91 4.14
CA GLN A 31 -5.72 18.57 3.26
C GLN A 31 -6.08 17.68 2.08
N LEU A 32 -5.08 17.07 1.42
CA LEU A 32 -5.27 16.13 0.33
C LEU A 32 -6.13 14.93 0.74
N TRP A 33 -5.92 14.39 1.94
CA TRP A 33 -6.73 13.28 2.46
C TRP A 33 -8.17 13.71 2.71
N ARG A 34 -8.40 14.93 3.21
CA ARG A 34 -9.75 15.48 3.36
C ARG A 34 -10.44 15.66 2.00
N SER A 35 -9.74 16.16 1.00
CA SER A 35 -10.23 16.25 -0.39
C SER A 35 -10.57 14.87 -0.96
N SER A 36 -9.67 13.91 -0.80
CA SER A 36 -9.83 12.53 -1.26
C SER A 36 -11.01 11.83 -0.58
N TRP A 37 -11.18 12.04 0.73
CA TRP A 37 -12.33 11.52 1.46
C TRP A 37 -13.65 12.10 0.96
N THR A 38 -13.67 13.40 0.67
CA THR A 38 -14.86 14.07 0.09
C THR A 38 -15.16 13.48 -1.29
N MET A 39 -14.13 13.32 -2.13
CA MET A 39 -14.25 12.72 -3.46
C MET A 39 -14.82 11.29 -3.39
N PHE A 40 -14.32 10.46 -2.46
CA PHE A 40 -14.86 9.11 -2.26
C PHE A 40 -16.32 9.12 -1.81
N ARG A 41 -16.71 10.03 -0.90
CA ARG A 41 -18.10 10.13 -0.43
C ARG A 41 -19.08 10.49 -1.54
N GLU A 42 -18.66 11.27 -2.52
CA GLU A 42 -19.48 11.61 -3.69
C GLU A 42 -19.49 10.51 -4.76
N HIS A 43 -18.43 9.68 -4.84
CA HIS A 43 -18.31 8.59 -5.80
C HIS A 43 -18.04 7.23 -5.13
N PRO A 44 -18.91 6.75 -4.23
CA PRO A 44 -18.57 5.66 -3.30
C PRO A 44 -18.45 4.28 -3.96
N TRP A 45 -19.11 4.04 -5.10
CA TRP A 45 -19.19 2.71 -5.68
C TRP A 45 -18.03 2.38 -6.61
N LEU A 46 -17.77 3.26 -7.56
CA LEU A 46 -16.77 3.08 -8.63
C LEU A 46 -15.63 4.10 -8.57
N GLY A 47 -15.69 5.07 -7.64
CA GLY A 47 -14.75 6.18 -7.63
C GLY A 47 -14.92 7.09 -8.85
N VAL A 48 -13.91 7.92 -9.08
CA VAL A 48 -13.81 8.79 -10.26
C VAL A 48 -13.18 8.09 -11.46
N GLY A 49 -12.79 6.82 -11.31
CA GLY A 49 -12.13 6.03 -12.34
C GLY A 49 -10.60 6.06 -12.26
N PRO A 50 -9.92 5.09 -12.89
CA PRO A 50 -8.46 5.09 -13.01
C PRO A 50 -7.98 6.37 -13.72
N ASP A 51 -6.85 6.91 -13.28
CA ASP A 51 -6.18 8.08 -13.86
C ASP A 51 -6.99 9.39 -13.91
N ASN A 52 -8.14 9.44 -13.22
CA ASN A 52 -9.00 10.61 -13.19
C ASN A 52 -8.78 11.52 -11.96
N PHE A 53 -8.00 11.06 -10.98
CA PHE A 53 -7.83 11.76 -9.69
C PHE A 53 -7.37 13.21 -9.87
N LEU A 54 -6.36 13.47 -10.69
CA LEU A 54 -5.81 14.81 -10.94
C LEU A 54 -6.88 15.81 -11.39
N TYR A 55 -7.68 15.42 -12.38
CA TYR A 55 -8.70 16.29 -12.97
C TYR A 55 -9.80 16.64 -11.96
N HIS A 56 -10.23 15.65 -11.17
CA HIS A 56 -11.23 15.87 -10.13
C HIS A 56 -10.66 16.68 -8.96
N TYR A 57 -9.45 16.36 -8.51
CA TYR A 57 -8.77 17.08 -7.43
C TYR A 57 -8.63 18.56 -7.80
N ARG A 58 -7.97 18.87 -8.90
CA ARG A 58 -7.73 20.24 -9.36
C ARG A 58 -9.02 20.99 -9.72
N GLY A 59 -9.99 20.32 -10.32
CA GLY A 59 -11.22 20.95 -10.81
C GLY A 59 -12.28 21.21 -9.75
N ARG A 60 -12.30 20.45 -8.66
CA ARG A 60 -13.41 20.50 -7.69
C ARG A 60 -13.02 20.29 -6.23
N TYR A 61 -12.09 19.39 -5.94
CA TYR A 61 -11.89 18.91 -4.56
C TYR A 61 -10.71 19.53 -3.82
N ILE A 62 -9.82 20.24 -4.52
CA ILE A 62 -8.71 20.95 -3.89
C ILE A 62 -9.23 22.02 -2.93
N LEU A 63 -8.67 22.02 -1.72
CA LEU A 63 -9.02 22.99 -0.69
C LEU A 63 -8.23 24.28 -0.90
N PRO A 64 -8.75 25.47 -0.54
CA PRO A 64 -8.02 26.73 -0.68
C PRO A 64 -6.64 26.70 -0.02
N ALA A 65 -6.52 26.02 1.12
CA ALA A 65 -5.28 25.88 1.86
C ALA A 65 -4.27 24.88 1.23
N ALA A 66 -4.66 24.18 0.17
CA ALA A 66 -3.84 23.22 -0.56
C ALA A 66 -3.54 23.67 -2.01
N TRP A 67 -3.91 24.91 -2.38
CA TRP A 67 -3.80 25.42 -3.75
C TRP A 67 -2.35 25.58 -4.23
N GLU A 68 -1.37 25.52 -3.33
CA GLU A 68 0.06 25.50 -3.65
C GLU A 68 0.51 24.21 -4.35
N GLU A 69 -0.23 23.11 -4.19
CA GLU A 69 0.04 21.83 -4.85
C GLU A 69 -1.17 21.37 -5.70
N PRO A 70 -1.48 22.06 -6.82
CA PRO A 70 -2.69 21.78 -7.60
C PRO A 70 -2.58 20.56 -8.50
N ASP A 71 -1.36 20.13 -8.82
CA ASP A 71 -1.09 19.10 -9.81
C ASP A 71 -0.78 17.72 -9.19
N ILE A 72 -1.47 17.41 -8.08
CA ILE A 72 -1.39 16.09 -7.42
C ILE A 72 -2.32 15.09 -8.11
N SER A 73 -1.77 13.95 -8.51
CA SER A 73 -2.48 12.89 -9.23
C SER A 73 -2.86 11.67 -8.39
N GLN A 74 -2.59 11.68 -7.09
CA GLN A 74 -2.83 10.55 -6.18
C GLN A 74 -3.08 11.01 -4.74
N ALA A 75 -3.74 10.18 -3.93
CA ALA A 75 -4.12 10.55 -2.58
C ALA A 75 -2.97 10.50 -1.55
N HIS A 76 -1.81 9.93 -1.90
CA HIS A 76 -0.72 9.62 -0.96
C HIS A 76 -1.21 8.82 0.27
N ASN A 77 -2.16 7.92 0.03
CA ASN A 77 -2.64 6.93 0.98
C ASN A 77 -3.32 5.81 0.19
N ILE A 78 -2.82 4.58 0.34
CA ILE A 78 -3.26 3.43 -0.44
C ILE A 78 -4.76 3.19 -0.35
N LEU A 79 -5.37 3.36 0.83
CA LEU A 79 -6.80 3.15 1.01
C LEU A 79 -7.60 4.23 0.29
N LEU A 80 -7.17 5.48 0.42
CA LEU A 80 -7.82 6.59 -0.29
C LEU A 80 -7.62 6.46 -1.80
N ASP A 81 -6.46 6.01 -2.29
CA ASP A 81 -6.25 5.77 -3.72
C ASP A 81 -7.20 4.70 -4.28
N TYR A 82 -7.35 3.56 -3.59
CA TYR A 82 -8.34 2.53 -3.96
C TYR A 82 -9.77 3.11 -3.94
N ALA A 83 -10.10 3.85 -2.89
CA ALA A 83 -11.42 4.44 -2.68
C ALA A 83 -11.77 5.50 -3.74
N THR A 84 -10.86 6.44 -4.03
CA THR A 84 -11.13 7.51 -4.99
C THR A 84 -11.11 7.01 -6.42
N ARG A 85 -10.23 6.07 -6.78
CA ARG A 85 -10.10 5.60 -8.17
C ARG A 85 -11.12 4.53 -8.54
N MET A 86 -11.51 3.67 -7.61
CA MET A 86 -12.33 2.48 -7.88
C MET A 86 -13.46 2.27 -6.87
N GLY A 87 -13.66 3.21 -5.93
CA GLY A 87 -14.73 3.15 -4.95
C GLY A 87 -14.60 1.96 -3.99
N PHE A 88 -15.74 1.54 -3.47
CA PHE A 88 -15.87 0.39 -2.58
C PHE A 88 -15.43 -0.90 -3.27
N ALA A 89 -15.71 -1.05 -4.57
CA ALA A 89 -15.24 -2.21 -5.33
C ALA A 89 -13.71 -2.32 -5.32
N GLY A 90 -13.02 -1.18 -5.48
CA GLY A 90 -11.56 -1.10 -5.36
C GLY A 90 -11.04 -1.51 -3.98
N LEU A 91 -11.65 -1.01 -2.91
CA LEU A 91 -11.29 -1.36 -1.54
C LEU A 91 -11.44 -2.87 -1.28
N VAL A 92 -12.52 -3.47 -1.75
CA VAL A 92 -12.76 -4.92 -1.63
C VAL A 92 -11.71 -5.71 -2.42
N ALA A 93 -11.41 -5.30 -3.66
CA ALA A 93 -10.40 -5.96 -4.48
C ALA A 93 -9.00 -5.88 -3.83
N GLY A 94 -8.61 -4.69 -3.34
CA GLY A 94 -7.36 -4.50 -2.62
C GLY A 94 -7.28 -5.36 -1.36
N ALA A 95 -8.33 -5.36 -0.53
CA ALA A 95 -8.40 -6.19 0.67
C ALA A 95 -8.32 -7.69 0.32
N TRP A 96 -9.01 -8.13 -0.72
CA TRP A 96 -8.96 -9.52 -1.20
C TRP A 96 -7.55 -9.93 -1.64
N LEU A 97 -6.86 -9.09 -2.42
CA LEU A 97 -5.47 -9.35 -2.83
C LEU A 97 -4.54 -9.52 -1.63
N GLN A 98 -4.68 -8.68 -0.61
CA GLN A 98 -3.86 -8.79 0.60
C GLN A 98 -4.18 -10.06 1.39
N VAL A 99 -5.47 -10.40 1.55
CA VAL A 99 -5.87 -11.66 2.19
C VAL A 99 -5.33 -12.85 1.42
N ALA A 100 -5.45 -12.88 0.10
CA ALA A 100 -4.93 -13.94 -0.76
C ALA A 100 -3.41 -14.09 -0.60
N PHE A 101 -2.67 -12.98 -0.68
CA PHE A 101 -1.23 -12.97 -0.47
C PHE A 101 -0.82 -13.61 0.86
N TRP A 102 -1.40 -13.14 1.97
CA TRP A 102 -1.01 -13.60 3.30
C TRP A 102 -1.40 -15.06 3.56
N ARG A 103 -2.53 -15.52 2.99
CA ARG A 103 -2.92 -16.94 3.07
C ARG A 103 -1.91 -17.86 2.39
N LEU A 104 -1.32 -17.43 1.27
CA LEU A 104 -0.29 -18.19 0.56
C LEU A 104 1.09 -18.03 1.21
N ALA A 105 1.44 -16.84 1.70
CA ALA A 105 2.77 -16.54 2.21
C ALA A 105 3.03 -17.10 3.63
N LEU A 106 2.03 -17.04 4.52
CA LEU A 106 2.22 -17.41 5.93
C LEU A 106 2.67 -18.87 6.17
N PRO A 107 2.19 -19.88 5.43
CA PRO A 107 2.72 -21.24 5.52
C PRO A 107 4.19 -21.36 5.11
N LEU A 108 4.63 -20.57 4.12
CA LEU A 108 5.98 -20.65 3.53
C LEU A 108 7.10 -20.28 4.52
N ARG A 109 6.78 -19.59 5.62
CA ARG A 109 7.74 -19.34 6.71
C ARG A 109 8.25 -20.62 7.37
N ARG A 110 7.58 -21.75 7.16
CA ARG A 110 7.91 -23.07 7.74
C ARG A 110 8.60 -24.01 6.75
N LEU A 111 8.94 -23.53 5.55
CA LEU A 111 9.70 -24.31 4.58
C LEU A 111 11.02 -24.81 5.19
N THR A 112 11.37 -26.06 4.87
CA THR A 112 12.64 -26.67 5.27
C THR A 112 13.81 -26.23 4.39
N ASP A 113 13.53 -25.95 3.12
CA ASP A 113 14.46 -25.32 2.18
C ASP A 113 14.76 -23.88 2.62
N ALA A 114 16.02 -23.63 3.02
CA ALA A 114 16.44 -22.37 3.60
C ALA A 114 16.35 -21.20 2.60
N ASP A 115 16.69 -21.43 1.33
CA ASP A 115 16.72 -20.38 0.31
C ASP A 115 15.30 -19.95 -0.06
N ARG A 116 14.40 -20.93 -0.26
CA ARG A 116 12.98 -20.65 -0.52
C ARG A 116 12.32 -19.95 0.66
N ARG A 117 12.66 -20.37 1.89
CA ARG A 117 12.17 -19.72 3.10
C ARG A 117 12.67 -18.28 3.20
N ALA A 118 13.95 -18.03 2.93
CA ALA A 118 14.53 -16.69 2.96
C ALA A 118 13.86 -15.77 1.92
N LEU A 119 13.66 -16.27 0.70
CA LEU A 119 12.92 -15.57 -0.35
C LEU A 119 11.48 -15.23 0.09
N ALA A 120 10.74 -16.21 0.62
CA ALA A 120 9.38 -15.98 1.10
C ALA A 120 9.31 -14.92 2.21
N LEU A 121 10.22 -14.97 3.18
CA LEU A 121 10.31 -13.96 4.24
C LEU A 121 10.68 -12.58 3.69
N GLY A 122 11.58 -12.51 2.71
CA GLY A 122 11.92 -11.26 2.02
C GLY A 122 10.72 -10.63 1.31
N LEU A 123 9.94 -11.45 0.60
CA LEU A 123 8.71 -11.01 -0.08
C LEU A 123 7.60 -10.61 0.89
N MET A 124 7.49 -11.29 2.04
CA MET A 124 6.60 -10.86 3.13
C MET A 124 7.04 -9.50 3.68
N GLY A 125 8.34 -9.31 3.91
CA GLY A 125 8.91 -8.04 4.35
C GLY A 125 8.68 -6.90 3.36
N SER A 126 8.86 -7.16 2.06
CA SER A 126 8.58 -6.16 1.01
C SER A 126 7.10 -5.79 0.97
N MET A 127 6.19 -6.74 1.15
CA MET A 127 4.75 -6.47 1.21
C MET A 127 4.35 -5.66 2.45
N VAL A 128 4.94 -5.94 3.61
CA VAL A 128 4.74 -5.11 4.82
C VAL A 128 5.24 -3.69 4.58
N ASN A 129 6.43 -3.53 4.00
CA ASN A 129 6.98 -2.22 3.66
C ASN A 129 6.07 -1.48 2.67
N PHE A 130 5.61 -2.15 1.62
CA PHE A 130 4.70 -1.59 0.63
C PHE A 130 3.41 -1.07 1.28
N LEU A 131 2.78 -1.86 2.16
CA LEU A 131 1.58 -1.44 2.89
C LEU A 131 1.86 -0.27 3.84
N ALA A 132 2.92 -0.36 4.65
CA ALA A 132 3.25 0.67 5.63
C ALA A 132 3.62 2.00 4.97
N HIS A 133 4.43 1.96 3.91
CA HIS A 133 4.81 3.14 3.16
C HIS A 133 3.64 3.71 2.36
N GLY A 134 2.83 2.86 1.74
CA GLY A 134 1.65 3.25 0.98
C GLY A 134 0.57 3.96 1.82
N LEU A 135 0.56 3.82 3.15
CA LEU A 135 -0.35 4.60 4.01
C LEU A 135 -0.05 6.09 4.00
N VAL A 136 1.16 6.49 3.65
CA VAL A 136 1.58 7.89 3.67
C VAL A 136 2.05 8.37 2.31
N ASP A 137 2.34 7.51 1.35
CA ASP A 137 2.90 7.90 0.06
C ASP A 137 2.25 7.21 -1.15
N ALA A 138 2.91 7.35 -2.30
CA ALA A 138 2.55 6.68 -3.54
C ALA A 138 2.36 5.18 -3.34
N SER A 139 1.32 4.68 -3.99
CA SER A 139 0.85 3.32 -3.84
C SER A 139 0.90 2.57 -5.16
N TYR A 140 0.29 1.40 -5.20
CA TYR A 140 0.25 0.46 -6.33
C TYR A 140 -0.13 1.07 -7.70
N PHE A 141 -0.79 2.23 -7.78
CA PHE A 141 -1.30 2.78 -9.05
C PHE A 141 -0.23 3.41 -9.95
N LEU A 142 1.04 3.45 -9.53
CA LEU A 142 2.16 3.73 -10.42
C LEU A 142 2.65 2.44 -11.08
N ILE A 143 2.96 2.51 -12.37
CA ILE A 143 3.30 1.34 -13.20
C ILE A 143 4.44 0.51 -12.58
N ASP A 144 5.51 1.18 -12.14
CA ASP A 144 6.68 0.51 -11.56
C ASP A 144 6.34 -0.20 -10.24
N LEU A 145 5.48 0.41 -9.42
CA LEU A 145 5.02 -0.16 -8.15
C LEU A 145 4.03 -1.32 -8.39
N ALA A 146 3.14 -1.18 -9.37
CA ALA A 146 2.23 -2.24 -9.80
C ALA A 146 3.02 -3.49 -10.26
N PHE A 147 4.08 -3.28 -11.04
CA PHE A 147 4.94 -4.36 -11.50
C PHE A 147 5.57 -5.13 -10.34
N VAL A 148 6.21 -4.43 -9.39
CA VAL A 148 6.84 -5.07 -8.22
C VAL A 148 5.80 -5.77 -7.34
N PHE A 149 4.63 -5.16 -7.16
CA PHE A 149 3.52 -5.74 -6.41
C PHE A 149 3.03 -7.07 -7.03
N PHE A 150 2.71 -7.08 -8.33
CA PHE A 150 2.24 -8.30 -8.99
C PHE A 150 3.33 -9.35 -9.15
N LEU A 151 4.59 -8.95 -9.35
CA LEU A 151 5.72 -9.87 -9.34
C LEU A 151 5.81 -10.57 -7.97
N THR A 152 5.70 -9.81 -6.89
CA THR A 152 5.71 -10.34 -5.52
C THR A 152 4.56 -11.32 -5.27
N LEU A 153 3.34 -11.00 -5.72
CA LEU A 153 2.20 -11.92 -5.69
C LEU A 153 2.47 -13.20 -6.48
N GLY A 154 2.99 -13.07 -7.70
CA GLY A 154 3.29 -14.18 -8.60
C GLY A 154 4.34 -15.14 -8.02
N VAL A 155 5.42 -14.61 -7.44
CA VAL A 155 6.48 -15.43 -6.84
C VAL A 155 5.98 -16.17 -5.59
N ILE A 156 5.19 -15.52 -4.73
CA ILE A 156 4.57 -16.21 -3.58
C ILE A 156 3.60 -17.32 -4.05
N GLY A 157 2.79 -17.04 -5.08
CA GLY A 157 1.91 -18.04 -5.68
C GLY A 157 2.69 -19.24 -6.23
N TRP A 158 3.77 -18.99 -6.97
CA TRP A 158 4.65 -20.01 -7.51
C TRP A 158 5.30 -20.87 -6.41
N LEU A 159 5.81 -20.24 -5.34
CA LEU A 159 6.37 -20.95 -4.19
C LEU A 159 5.34 -21.86 -3.52
N ALA A 160 4.12 -21.36 -3.30
CA ALA A 160 3.05 -22.11 -2.65
C ALA A 160 2.58 -23.33 -3.47
N VAL A 161 2.45 -23.17 -4.79
CA VAL A 161 2.09 -24.29 -5.68
C VAL A 161 3.16 -25.38 -5.63
N ASN A 162 4.44 -25.00 -5.76
CA ASN A 162 5.53 -25.98 -5.80
C ASN A 162 5.73 -26.72 -4.47
N ASP A 163 5.50 -26.05 -3.34
CA ASP A 163 5.54 -26.71 -2.03
C ASP A 163 4.42 -27.76 -1.91
N SER A 164 3.19 -27.40 -2.30
CA SER A 164 2.04 -28.31 -2.25
C SER A 164 2.22 -29.56 -3.12
N VAL A 165 2.82 -29.41 -4.32
CA VAL A 165 3.14 -30.53 -5.21
C VAL A 165 4.18 -31.43 -4.58
N ARG A 166 5.23 -30.86 -3.96
CA ARG A 166 6.30 -31.61 -3.31
C ARG A 166 5.79 -32.43 -2.12
N SER A 167 4.95 -31.84 -1.27
CA SER A 167 4.37 -32.56 -0.13
C SER A 167 3.50 -33.74 -0.56
N ARG A 168 2.71 -33.59 -1.63
CA ARG A 168 1.87 -34.68 -2.18
C ARG A 168 2.68 -35.83 -2.78
N ALA A 169 3.78 -35.51 -3.46
CA ALA A 169 4.67 -36.53 -4.03
C ALA A 169 5.35 -37.38 -2.95
N MET A 170 5.69 -36.78 -1.80
CA MET A 170 6.27 -37.50 -0.66
C MET A 170 5.27 -38.47 -0.03
N THR A 171 4.00 -38.05 0.15
CA THR A 171 2.96 -38.90 0.76
C THR A 171 2.43 -40.02 -0.13
N ALA A 172 2.62 -39.93 -1.45
CA ALA A 172 2.15 -40.93 -2.41
C ALA A 172 3.16 -42.05 -2.70
N GLY A 173 4.41 -41.91 -2.23
CA GLY A 173 5.46 -42.90 -2.37
C GLY A 173 5.70 -43.76 -1.12
N GLU A 174 4.92 -43.52 -0.05
CA GLU A 174 4.83 -44.34 1.17
C GLU A 174 3.64 -45.31 1.08
#